data_AF-A0A151GWW1-F1
#
_entry.id   AF-A0A151GWW1-F1
#
_cell.length_a   1.000
_cell.length_b   1.000
_cell.length_c   1.000
_cell.angle_alpha   90.00
_cell.angle_beta   90.00
_cell.angle_gamma   90.00
#
_symmetry.space_group_name_H-M   'P 1'
#
loop_
_entity.id
_entity.type
_entity.pdbx_description
1 polymer ?
#
loop_
_entity_poly.entity_id
_entity_poly.type
_entity_poly.pdbx_seq_one_letter_code
_entity_poly.pdbx_strand_id
1 'polypeptide(L)'
;MTDDIRRRFAISPIFGIHVQQNSIGIFVELLHPLLTALHRPLVTTLSLPSPRSSPPPRFTLTRLSPELASLGLNIARCTGAMLASALAFGLAGLAAASPIGERDSVAHYPATSLSKGFHLVVNVTDRCKDFDPPIHNTYITSIHTGAGLALVGNVAGPGTARIFYQNATSEQSKSGDGTVVTDSGTPPYPAGLKLVKDEASSTLRTAHLDAGLGTPGIGISKFPEPYAFLTQETWVACNESLSYFRGQHFIIFKSAKTTVGKDGTAHRNIPEGCAPVRLLPECTDLNALAVGSYASHAYALEGRCYQDVKSIKWSDFGP
;
A
#
# COMPACT_ATOMS: atom_id res chain seq x y z
N MET A 1 -26.42 58.05 33.32
CA MET A 1 -27.00 57.62 32.04
C MET A 1 -26.25 56.36 31.62
N THR A 2 -26.53 55.16 32.14
CA THR A 2 -27.66 54.26 31.79
C THR A 2 -27.86 54.17 30.28
N ASP A 3 -27.96 53.03 29.60
CA ASP A 3 -27.86 51.61 29.92
C ASP A 3 -28.08 50.90 28.55
N ASP A 4 -27.75 49.62 28.51
CA ASP A 4 -28.55 48.57 27.87
C ASP A 4 -28.36 48.13 26.40
N ILE A 5 -28.39 46.80 26.37
CA ILE A 5 -28.34 45.75 25.39
C ILE A 5 -29.67 45.67 24.63
N ARG A 6 -29.65 45.39 23.32
CA ARG A 6 -30.70 44.55 22.69
C ARG A 6 -30.20 43.64 21.58
N ARG A 7 -30.32 42.35 21.86
CA ARG A 7 -30.53 41.24 20.90
C ARG A 7 -31.80 41.48 20.06
N ARG A 8 -31.86 40.98 18.82
CA ARG A 8 -32.84 39.96 18.34
C ARG A 8 -32.74 39.69 16.82
N PHE A 9 -32.58 38.41 16.49
CA PHE A 9 -33.27 37.58 15.47
C PHE A 9 -33.64 38.16 14.07
N ALA A 10 -33.09 37.51 13.03
CA ALA A 10 -33.73 37.25 11.73
C ALA A 10 -33.15 35.91 11.21
N ILE A 11 -33.83 34.77 11.38
CA ILE A 11 -34.87 34.15 10.52
C ILE A 11 -34.33 33.71 9.14
N SER A 12 -34.30 32.38 8.96
CA SER A 12 -34.06 31.64 7.72
C SER A 12 -34.96 32.04 6.56
N PRO A 13 -34.58 31.62 5.34
CA PRO A 13 -35.54 30.92 4.50
C PRO A 13 -35.05 29.53 4.09
N ILE A 14 -35.95 28.58 4.33
CA ILE A 14 -36.09 27.25 3.75
C ILE A 14 -36.77 27.41 2.37
N PHE A 15 -36.62 26.41 1.49
CA PHE A 15 -37.20 26.19 0.15
C PHE A 15 -36.31 26.66 -1.04
N GLY A 16 -36.11 25.88 -2.11
CA GLY A 16 -36.81 24.68 -2.55
C GLY A 16 -35.96 23.76 -3.43
N ILE A 17 -36.19 22.47 -3.24
CA ILE A 17 -35.72 21.38 -4.09
C ILE A 17 -36.75 21.26 -5.22
N HIS A 18 -36.32 21.48 -6.47
CA HIS A 18 -37.13 21.16 -7.65
C HIS A 18 -36.89 19.69 -8.01
N VAL A 19 -37.77 18.80 -7.54
CA VAL A 19 -37.89 17.44 -8.04
C VAL A 19 -38.86 17.48 -9.22
N GLN A 20 -38.38 17.21 -10.43
CA GLN A 20 -39.26 16.99 -11.57
C GLN A 20 -39.52 15.48 -11.69
N GLN A 21 -40.64 15.04 -11.11
CA GLN A 21 -41.29 13.79 -11.46
C GLN A 21 -42.00 13.99 -12.80
N ASN A 22 -41.74 13.11 -13.76
CA ASN A 22 -42.72 12.82 -14.81
C ASN A 22 -42.89 11.31 -14.87
N SER A 23 -44.11 10.90 -14.55
CA SER A 23 -44.59 9.53 -14.58
C SER A 23 -45.45 9.31 -15.82
N ILE A 24 -45.55 8.03 -16.19
CA ILE A 24 -46.67 7.38 -16.91
C ILE A 24 -46.67 7.49 -18.44
N GLY A 25 -46.50 6.31 -19.04
CA GLY A 25 -46.85 5.99 -20.43
C GLY A 25 -46.91 4.48 -20.59
N ILE A 26 -47.88 3.84 -19.93
CA ILE A 26 -48.27 2.45 -20.15
C ILE A 26 -48.92 2.38 -21.53
N PHE A 27 -48.39 1.56 -22.43
CA PHE A 27 -49.13 1.04 -23.58
C PHE A 27 -48.96 -0.48 -23.60
N VAL A 28 -50.03 -1.16 -23.21
CA VAL A 28 -50.29 -2.57 -23.46
C VAL A 28 -51.25 -2.59 -24.65
N GLU A 29 -50.91 -3.28 -25.74
CA GLU A 29 -51.88 -4.08 -26.51
C GLU A 29 -51.19 -4.94 -27.60
N LEU A 30 -51.50 -6.24 -27.53
CA LEU A 30 -51.86 -7.15 -28.62
C LEU A 30 -50.86 -7.45 -29.77
N LEU A 31 -50.27 -8.66 -29.75
CA LEU A 31 -50.72 -9.82 -30.56
C LEU A 31 -49.63 -10.93 -30.63
N HIS A 32 -49.94 -12.09 -30.05
CA HIS A 32 -49.39 -13.42 -30.39
C HIS A 32 -50.23 -14.02 -31.55
N PRO A 33 -49.96 -15.22 -32.10
CA PRO A 33 -48.71 -15.83 -32.60
C PRO A 33 -48.93 -16.58 -33.95
N LEU A 34 -47.87 -17.07 -34.61
CA LEU A 34 -47.94 -18.23 -35.52
C LEU A 34 -46.53 -18.82 -35.70
N LEU A 35 -46.19 -19.86 -34.95
CA LEU A 35 -46.28 -21.30 -35.26
C LEU A 35 -45.38 -21.80 -36.41
N THR A 36 -44.48 -22.72 -36.02
CA THR A 36 -43.95 -23.89 -36.75
C THR A 36 -43.16 -23.63 -38.04
N ALA A 37 -42.17 -24.41 -38.43
CA ALA A 37 -41.32 -25.47 -37.89
C ALA A 37 -40.58 -25.91 -39.15
N LEU A 38 -39.27 -26.19 -39.10
CA LEU A 38 -38.69 -27.19 -40.01
C LEU A 38 -37.32 -27.62 -39.50
N HIS A 39 -37.29 -28.90 -39.14
CA HIS A 39 -36.12 -29.74 -39.02
C HIS A 39 -35.22 -29.65 -40.27
N ARG A 40 -33.90 -29.62 -40.11
CA ARG A 40 -33.05 -30.84 -40.17
C ARG A 40 -31.56 -30.52 -39.97
N PRO A 41 -30.77 -31.49 -39.51
CA PRO A 41 -29.36 -31.33 -39.15
C PRO A 41 -28.46 -31.57 -40.37
N LEU A 42 -27.32 -30.89 -40.44
CA LEU A 42 -26.21 -31.33 -41.28
C LEU A 42 -25.08 -31.87 -40.40
N VAL A 43 -24.93 -33.18 -40.48
CA VAL A 43 -23.72 -33.93 -40.17
C VAL A 43 -22.68 -33.57 -41.22
N THR A 44 -21.52 -33.07 -40.79
CA THR A 44 -20.31 -33.09 -41.59
C THR A 44 -19.17 -33.63 -40.73
N THR A 45 -18.94 -34.93 -40.87
CA THR A 45 -17.67 -35.60 -40.59
C THR A 45 -16.63 -35.10 -41.58
N LEU A 46 -15.41 -34.77 -41.12
CA LEU A 46 -14.15 -35.05 -41.83
C LEU A 46 -12.93 -34.64 -40.98
N SER A 47 -12.15 -35.67 -40.63
CA SER A 47 -10.69 -35.73 -40.77
C SER A 47 -9.78 -35.07 -39.72
N LEU A 48 -9.40 -35.89 -38.74
CA LEU A 48 -8.11 -35.84 -38.04
C LEU A 48 -6.95 -36.16 -39.00
N PRO A 49 -5.84 -35.42 -38.97
CA PRO A 49 -4.55 -35.94 -39.40
C PRO A 49 -3.77 -36.55 -38.22
N SER A 50 -3.25 -37.76 -38.48
CA SER A 50 -2.39 -38.57 -37.62
C SER A 50 -1.06 -37.89 -37.24
N PRO A 51 -0.40 -38.34 -36.16
CA PRO A 51 0.83 -37.73 -35.65
C PRO A 51 2.06 -38.19 -36.46
N ARG A 52 2.89 -37.25 -36.92
CA ARG A 52 4.23 -37.57 -37.44
C ARG A 52 5.22 -37.73 -36.30
N SER A 53 5.63 -38.97 -36.10
CA SER A 53 6.83 -39.41 -35.43
C SER A 53 8.09 -38.79 -36.07
N SER A 54 8.90 -38.11 -35.28
CA SER A 54 10.31 -37.78 -35.61
C SER A 54 11.19 -38.31 -34.47
N PRO A 55 12.34 -38.95 -34.77
CA PRO A 55 13.15 -39.68 -33.81
C PRO A 55 13.99 -38.77 -32.88
N PRO A 56 14.44 -39.28 -31.72
CA PRO A 56 15.27 -38.52 -30.79
C PRO A 56 16.71 -38.40 -31.32
N PRO A 57 17.41 -37.27 -31.08
CA PRO A 57 18.85 -37.23 -31.25
C PRO A 57 19.55 -38.02 -30.15
N ARG A 58 20.52 -38.83 -30.58
CA ARG A 58 21.43 -39.62 -29.74
C ARG A 58 22.32 -38.71 -28.87
N PHE A 59 22.58 -39.24 -27.68
CA PHE A 59 23.61 -38.86 -26.72
C PHE A 59 24.97 -38.61 -27.38
N THR A 60 25.62 -37.50 -27.01
CA THR A 60 27.08 -37.41 -27.00
C THR A 60 27.50 -37.18 -25.55
N LEU A 61 28.11 -38.22 -24.97
CA LEU A 61 28.73 -38.22 -23.65
C LEU A 61 30.08 -37.49 -23.76
N THR A 62 30.16 -36.26 -23.29
CA THR A 62 31.44 -35.60 -23.05
C THR A 62 31.71 -35.59 -21.55
N ARG A 63 32.91 -36.04 -21.21
CA ARG A 63 33.44 -36.32 -19.88
C ARG A 63 33.25 -35.22 -18.84
N LEU A 64 32.93 -35.71 -17.65
CA LEU A 64 33.24 -35.22 -16.30
C LEU A 64 34.60 -34.50 -16.16
N SER A 65 34.60 -33.36 -15.48
CA SER A 65 35.58 -32.99 -14.44
C SER A 65 35.11 -31.74 -13.67
N PRO A 66 35.61 -31.51 -12.43
CA PRO A 66 34.82 -31.04 -11.31
C PRO A 66 35.05 -29.57 -10.93
N GLU A 67 34.00 -28.84 -10.58
CA GLU A 67 34.09 -27.69 -9.66
C GLU A 67 32.88 -27.69 -8.73
N LEU A 68 33.00 -28.53 -7.69
CA LEU A 68 32.24 -28.48 -6.45
C LEU A 68 33.03 -27.58 -5.49
N ALA A 69 32.85 -26.26 -5.57
CA ALA A 69 33.39 -25.32 -4.58
C ALA A 69 32.75 -23.92 -4.65
N SER A 70 31.44 -23.79 -4.40
CA SER A 70 30.85 -22.52 -3.91
C SER A 70 29.37 -22.66 -3.46
N LEU A 71 29.01 -23.80 -2.84
CA LEU A 71 27.81 -23.85 -2.00
C LEU A 71 28.26 -23.75 -0.56
N GLY A 72 28.36 -22.52 -0.05
CA GLY A 72 28.78 -22.29 1.32
C GLY A 72 28.87 -20.83 1.66
N LEU A 73 27.71 -20.18 1.90
CA LEU A 73 27.44 -19.30 3.04
C LEU A 73 26.17 -18.49 2.76
N ASN A 74 25.15 -18.74 3.58
CA ASN A 74 24.16 -17.78 4.12
C ASN A 74 22.85 -18.47 4.53
N ILE A 75 22.93 -19.69 5.04
CA ILE A 75 21.88 -20.27 5.90
C ILE A 75 22.54 -20.56 7.25
N ALA A 76 22.66 -19.54 8.09
CA ALA A 76 22.87 -19.69 9.54
C ALA A 76 22.94 -18.32 10.20
N ARG A 77 21.80 -17.81 10.68
CA ARG A 77 21.74 -17.03 11.93
C ARG A 77 20.29 -16.86 12.36
N CYS A 78 19.69 -17.95 12.82
CA CYS A 78 18.44 -17.96 13.58
C CYS A 78 18.41 -19.19 14.51
N THR A 79 19.43 -19.37 15.36
CA THR A 79 19.40 -20.33 16.49
C THR A 79 20.34 -19.83 17.60
N GLY A 80 19.84 -19.75 18.83
CA GLY A 80 20.51 -19.16 19.99
C GLY A 80 21.45 -20.10 20.75
N ALA A 81 22.10 -19.55 21.78
CA ALA A 81 22.66 -20.30 22.91
C ALA A 81 22.77 -19.38 24.13
N MET A 82 22.06 -19.74 25.20
CA MET A 82 22.35 -19.30 26.56
C MET A 82 23.68 -19.92 27.01
N LEU A 83 24.52 -19.14 27.67
CA LEU A 83 25.57 -19.64 28.56
C LEU A 83 25.49 -18.85 29.87
N ALA A 84 25.02 -19.54 30.90
CA ALA A 84 25.12 -19.12 32.29
C ALA A 84 26.59 -19.20 32.73
N SER A 85 27.04 -18.22 33.51
CA SER A 85 28.19 -18.37 34.39
C SER A 85 28.01 -17.49 35.62
N ALA A 86 28.38 -18.09 36.74
CA ALA A 86 27.96 -17.76 38.10
C ALA A 86 28.65 -16.53 38.70
N LEU A 87 28.05 -16.09 39.82
CA LEU A 87 28.41 -14.99 40.70
C LEU A 87 29.88 -14.91 41.11
N ALA A 88 30.38 -13.67 41.24
CA ALA A 88 31.35 -13.30 42.27
C ALA A 88 30.96 -11.94 42.87
N PHE A 89 30.63 -11.94 44.17
CA PHE A 89 30.37 -10.76 44.98
C PHE A 89 31.69 -10.06 45.31
N GLY A 90 31.77 -8.76 45.04
CA GLY A 90 32.84 -7.88 45.52
C GLY A 90 32.32 -6.44 45.61
N LEU A 91 31.82 -6.05 46.80
CA LEU A 91 31.49 -4.65 47.09
C LEU A 91 32.77 -3.90 47.46
N ALA A 92 33.24 -3.04 46.56
CA ALA A 92 34.10 -1.91 46.89
C ALA A 92 33.47 -0.66 46.27
N GLY A 93 32.87 0.17 47.13
CA GLY A 93 32.27 1.45 46.75
C GLY A 93 33.35 2.47 46.41
N LEU A 94 33.63 2.63 45.11
CA LEU A 94 34.09 3.90 44.58
C LEU A 94 32.91 4.55 43.87
N ALA A 95 32.45 5.68 44.39
CA ALA A 95 31.60 6.60 43.65
C ALA A 95 32.44 7.20 42.50
N ALA A 96 32.68 6.41 41.47
CA ALA A 96 33.03 6.94 40.16
C ALA A 96 31.78 7.65 39.67
N ALA A 97 31.69 8.95 39.96
CA ALA A 97 30.96 9.87 39.10
C ALA A 97 31.69 9.80 37.75
N SER A 98 31.38 8.76 36.98
CA SER A 98 31.70 8.76 35.56
C SER A 98 31.04 10.02 35.04
N PRO A 99 31.78 10.95 34.42
CA PRO A 99 31.11 11.93 33.60
C PRO A 99 30.28 11.08 32.65
N ILE A 100 28.96 11.17 32.76
CA ILE A 100 28.11 10.92 31.61
C ILE A 100 28.60 12.01 30.65
N GLY A 101 29.63 11.67 29.88
CA GLY A 101 29.88 12.40 28.67
C GLY A 101 28.55 12.31 27.97
N GLU A 102 27.89 13.46 27.79
CA GLU A 102 27.05 13.66 26.64
C GLU A 102 27.90 13.17 25.46
N ARG A 103 27.78 11.88 25.14
CA ARG A 103 27.88 11.47 23.76
C ARG A 103 26.72 12.21 23.16
N ASP A 104 27.01 13.39 22.65
CA ASP A 104 26.31 13.95 21.51
C ASP A 104 26.43 12.88 20.42
N SER A 105 25.66 11.80 20.52
CA SER A 105 25.24 11.08 19.33
C SER A 105 24.34 12.08 18.64
N VAL A 106 24.96 12.92 17.81
CA VAL A 106 24.23 13.78 16.90
C VAL A 106 23.46 12.82 16.02
N ALA A 107 22.19 12.65 16.35
CA ALA A 107 21.33 11.69 15.69
C ALA A 107 21.43 11.92 14.18
N HIS A 108 21.90 10.89 13.47
CA HIS A 108 22.18 10.99 12.04
C HIS A 108 21.01 10.39 11.30
N TYR A 109 20.30 11.22 10.55
CA TYR A 109 19.12 10.80 9.79
C TYR A 109 19.30 11.11 8.30
N PRO A 110 18.68 10.30 7.41
CA PRO A 110 18.77 10.53 5.99
C PRO A 110 18.12 11.85 5.62
N ALA A 111 18.81 12.62 4.78
CA ALA A 111 18.31 13.91 4.32
C ALA A 111 16.98 13.73 3.57
N THR A 112 16.04 14.63 3.82
CA THR A 112 14.76 14.71 3.11
C THR A 112 14.69 16.00 2.31
N SER A 113 13.84 16.00 1.28
CA SER A 113 13.45 17.17 0.52
C SER A 113 11.93 17.35 0.61
N LEU A 114 11.39 18.31 -0.14
CA LEU A 114 9.96 18.60 -0.20
C LEU A 114 9.46 18.44 -1.63
N SER A 115 8.33 17.76 -1.79
CA SER A 115 7.58 17.73 -3.06
C SER A 115 6.08 17.59 -2.78
N LYS A 116 5.26 18.03 -3.74
CA LYS A 116 3.82 17.74 -3.76
C LYS A 116 3.52 16.32 -4.24
N GLY A 117 4.38 15.78 -5.09
CA GLY A 117 4.28 14.44 -5.64
C GLY A 117 5.31 13.49 -4.99
N PHE A 118 4.92 12.26 -4.75
CA PHE A 118 5.84 11.22 -4.33
C PHE A 118 5.41 9.85 -4.84
N HIS A 119 6.39 8.98 -5.11
CA HIS A 119 6.15 7.55 -5.17
C HIS A 119 6.23 6.95 -3.77
N LEU A 120 5.57 5.82 -3.56
CA LEU A 120 5.74 5.03 -2.34
C LEU A 120 6.62 3.83 -2.65
N VAL A 121 7.78 3.76 -2.02
CA VAL A 121 8.74 2.67 -2.13
C VAL A 121 8.55 1.70 -0.98
N VAL A 122 8.52 0.42 -1.31
CA VAL A 122 8.32 -0.67 -0.35
C VAL A 122 9.65 -0.99 0.33
N ASN A 123 9.71 -0.77 1.64
CA ASN A 123 10.82 -1.20 2.48
C ASN A 123 10.38 -2.38 3.36
N VAL A 124 10.74 -3.60 2.97
CA VAL A 124 10.51 -4.79 3.82
C VAL A 124 11.40 -4.74 5.06
N THR A 125 10.78 -4.63 6.23
CA THR A 125 11.45 -4.44 7.53
C THR A 125 12.00 -5.72 8.14
N ASP A 126 11.46 -6.87 7.75
CA ASP A 126 11.99 -8.19 8.07
C ASP A 126 12.35 -8.91 6.77
N ARG A 127 13.63 -8.83 6.36
CA ARG A 127 14.11 -9.35 5.07
C ARG A 127 13.93 -10.86 4.94
N CYS A 128 13.84 -11.60 6.05
CA CYS A 128 13.60 -13.04 6.05
C CYS A 128 12.18 -13.41 5.62
N LYS A 129 11.25 -12.44 5.63
CA LYS A 129 9.86 -12.59 5.19
C LYS A 129 9.60 -11.96 3.83
N ASP A 130 10.62 -11.49 3.12
CA ASP A 130 10.44 -11.00 1.76
C ASP A 130 10.01 -12.14 0.82
N PHE A 131 9.40 -11.78 -0.29
CA PHE A 131 8.87 -12.73 -1.27
C PHE A 131 9.93 -13.13 -2.29
N ASP A 132 9.59 -14.14 -3.09
CA ASP A 132 10.29 -14.47 -4.33
C ASP A 132 9.30 -14.34 -5.50
N PRO A 133 9.45 -13.35 -6.40
CA PRO A 133 10.50 -12.33 -6.43
C PRO A 133 10.38 -11.30 -5.29
N PRO A 134 11.49 -10.64 -4.88
CA PRO A 134 11.49 -9.70 -3.76
C PRO A 134 10.68 -8.44 -4.06
N ILE A 135 10.00 -7.92 -3.03
CA ILE A 135 9.22 -6.67 -3.13
C ILE A 135 9.92 -5.47 -2.50
N HIS A 136 11.01 -5.68 -1.75
CA HIS A 136 11.78 -4.55 -1.23
C HIS A 136 12.39 -3.73 -2.38
N ASN A 137 12.36 -2.41 -2.22
CA ASN A 137 12.72 -1.45 -3.27
C ASN A 137 11.85 -1.55 -4.53
N THR A 138 10.64 -2.09 -4.43
CA THR A 138 9.60 -1.94 -5.46
C THR A 138 8.68 -0.76 -5.11
N TYR A 139 7.80 -0.40 -6.03
CA TYR A 139 6.94 0.77 -5.93
C TYR A 139 5.48 0.38 -5.79
N ILE A 140 4.70 1.19 -5.09
CA ILE A 140 3.25 1.00 -4.99
C ILE A 140 2.55 1.31 -6.31
N THR A 141 1.64 0.43 -6.68
CA THR A 141 0.71 0.59 -7.80
C THR A 141 -0.71 0.17 -7.40
N SER A 142 -1.64 0.18 -8.35
CA SER A 142 -3.02 -0.27 -8.16
C SER A 142 -3.32 -1.55 -8.94
N ILE A 143 -4.05 -2.46 -8.33
CA ILE A 143 -4.62 -3.64 -8.98
C ILE A 143 -6.11 -3.40 -9.17
N HIS A 144 -6.54 -3.22 -10.43
CA HIS A 144 -7.94 -2.91 -10.75
C HIS A 144 -8.86 -4.09 -10.43
N THR A 145 -9.90 -3.86 -9.63
CA THR A 145 -10.86 -4.90 -9.22
C THR A 145 -12.31 -4.53 -9.54
N GLY A 146 -12.54 -3.40 -10.19
CA GLY A 146 -13.86 -2.95 -10.63
C GLY A 146 -13.89 -1.46 -10.97
N ALA A 147 -15.01 -0.98 -11.49
CA ALA A 147 -15.18 0.42 -11.87
C ALA A 147 -14.97 1.35 -10.65
N GLY A 148 -13.90 2.15 -10.68
CA GLY A 148 -13.52 3.02 -9.57
C GLY A 148 -13.02 2.28 -8.33
N LEU A 149 -12.70 0.98 -8.43
CA LEU A 149 -12.23 0.14 -7.34
C LEU A 149 -10.86 -0.46 -7.69
N ALA A 150 -9.94 -0.41 -6.74
CA ALA A 150 -8.65 -1.06 -6.88
C ALA A 150 -8.05 -1.42 -5.53
N LEU A 151 -7.26 -2.50 -5.50
CA LEU A 151 -6.41 -2.83 -4.37
C LEU A 151 -5.04 -2.17 -4.53
N VAL A 152 -4.36 -1.94 -3.41
CA VAL A 152 -2.96 -1.50 -3.42
C VAL A 152 -2.06 -2.72 -3.68
N GLY A 153 -1.23 -2.63 -4.71
CA GLY A 153 -0.23 -3.64 -5.06
C GLY A 153 1.15 -3.03 -5.28
N ASN A 154 2.08 -3.78 -5.87
CA ASN A 154 3.42 -3.30 -6.19
C ASN A 154 3.86 -3.55 -7.64
N VAL A 155 4.91 -2.85 -8.06
CA VAL A 155 5.58 -3.00 -9.35
C VAL A 155 7.08 -2.68 -9.22
N ALA A 156 7.91 -3.34 -10.03
CA ALA A 156 9.37 -3.28 -9.88
C ALA A 156 10.00 -1.89 -10.07
N GLY A 157 9.43 -1.06 -10.95
CA GLY A 157 10.00 0.23 -11.34
C GLY A 157 9.00 1.39 -11.31
N PRO A 158 9.48 2.65 -11.35
CA PRO A 158 8.63 3.82 -11.18
C PRO A 158 7.74 4.12 -12.39
N GLY A 159 8.06 3.60 -13.59
CA GLY A 159 7.35 3.95 -14.84
C GLY A 159 5.86 3.60 -14.87
N THR A 160 5.41 2.65 -14.05
CA THR A 160 3.98 2.31 -13.86
C THR A 160 3.56 2.40 -12.39
N ALA A 161 4.39 3.01 -11.56
CA ALA A 161 4.07 3.28 -10.16
C ALA A 161 3.04 4.42 -10.10
N ARG A 162 2.25 4.43 -9.03
CA ARG A 162 1.35 5.55 -8.77
C ARG A 162 2.14 6.74 -8.25
N ILE A 163 1.78 7.93 -8.71
CA ILE A 163 2.20 9.20 -8.11
C ILE A 163 1.15 9.58 -7.08
N PHE A 164 1.56 9.73 -5.84
CA PHE A 164 0.70 10.11 -4.72
C PHE A 164 0.94 11.56 -4.34
N TYR A 165 -0.07 12.16 -3.73
CA TYR A 165 0.01 13.46 -3.07
C TYR A 165 -0.84 13.47 -1.81
N GLN A 166 -0.49 14.34 -0.87
CA GLN A 166 -1.33 14.62 0.30
C GLN A 166 -2.31 15.73 -0.04
N ASN A 167 -3.59 15.49 0.20
CA ASN A 167 -4.67 16.42 -0.07
C ASN A 167 -5.33 16.86 1.24
N ALA A 168 -5.19 18.14 1.59
CA ALA A 168 -5.81 18.70 2.79
C ALA A 168 -5.89 20.24 2.71
N THR A 169 -6.96 20.81 3.27
CA THR A 169 -6.98 22.26 3.57
C THR A 169 -5.97 22.60 4.67
N SER A 170 -5.70 23.89 4.88
CA SER A 170 -4.85 24.34 5.99
C SER A 170 -5.36 23.88 7.36
N GLU A 171 -6.68 23.77 7.54
CA GLU A 171 -7.28 23.30 8.78
C GLU A 171 -7.09 21.79 8.97
N GLN A 172 -7.40 21.01 7.93
CA GLN A 172 -7.20 19.55 7.94
C GLN A 172 -5.72 19.18 8.10
N SER A 173 -4.80 19.95 7.51
CA SER A 173 -3.37 19.73 7.69
C SER A 173 -2.94 19.92 9.15
N LYS A 174 -3.51 20.91 9.84
CA LYS A 174 -3.23 21.19 11.27
C LYS A 174 -3.82 20.13 12.19
N SER A 175 -5.05 19.66 11.93
CA SER A 175 -5.70 18.61 12.71
C SER A 175 -5.15 17.21 12.40
N GLY A 176 -4.43 17.04 11.30
CA GLY A 176 -3.92 15.75 10.84
C GLY A 176 -4.92 14.97 9.98
N ASP A 177 -6.06 15.56 9.62
CA ASP A 177 -7.15 14.91 8.86
C ASP A 177 -6.95 14.93 7.34
N GLY A 178 -5.72 15.15 6.88
CA GLY A 178 -5.37 15.04 5.46
C GLY A 178 -5.59 13.61 4.93
N THR A 179 -5.64 13.49 3.61
CA THR A 179 -5.76 12.21 2.92
C THR A 179 -4.64 12.03 1.91
N VAL A 180 -4.31 10.79 1.56
CA VAL A 180 -3.40 10.47 0.45
C VAL A 180 -4.23 10.07 -0.76
N VAL A 181 -3.91 10.67 -1.91
CA VAL A 181 -4.65 10.54 -3.17
C VAL A 181 -3.66 10.28 -4.30
N THR A 182 -4.10 9.58 -5.33
CA THR A 182 -3.42 9.47 -6.62
C THR A 182 -4.43 9.70 -7.74
N ASP A 183 -4.01 10.35 -8.82
CA ASP A 183 -4.80 10.50 -10.04
C ASP A 183 -4.05 10.05 -11.31
N SER A 184 -2.88 9.44 -11.14
CA SER A 184 -2.03 8.88 -12.19
C SER A 184 -2.61 7.63 -12.89
N GLY A 185 -3.92 7.41 -12.77
CA GLY A 185 -4.74 6.37 -13.40
C GLY A 185 -4.70 6.36 -14.93
N THR A 186 -5.16 5.28 -15.55
CA THR A 186 -5.46 5.26 -17.00
C THR A 186 -6.85 4.68 -17.21
N PRO A 187 -7.86 5.51 -17.54
CA PRO A 187 -7.81 6.98 -17.63
C PRO A 187 -7.52 7.64 -16.27
N PRO A 188 -7.04 8.91 -16.22
CA PRO A 188 -6.83 9.62 -14.96
C PRO A 188 -8.14 9.84 -14.20
N TYR A 189 -8.16 9.48 -12.91
CA TYR A 189 -9.26 9.75 -11.99
C TYR A 189 -8.74 9.85 -10.55
N PRO A 190 -9.32 10.70 -9.69
CA PRO A 190 -8.88 10.81 -8.31
C PRO A 190 -9.27 9.55 -7.52
N ALA A 191 -8.26 8.87 -7.00
CA ALA A 191 -8.38 7.68 -6.17
C ALA A 191 -7.72 7.90 -4.81
N GLY A 192 -8.50 7.81 -3.75
CA GLY A 192 -8.03 7.95 -2.38
C GLY A 192 -7.49 6.64 -1.84
N LEU A 193 -6.39 6.71 -1.09
CA LEU A 193 -5.89 5.58 -0.31
C LEU A 193 -6.84 5.32 0.86
N LYS A 194 -7.58 4.21 0.80
CA LYS A 194 -8.57 3.80 1.81
C LYS A 194 -8.12 2.55 2.54
N LEU A 195 -8.41 2.47 3.83
CA LEU A 195 -8.23 1.27 4.64
C LEU A 195 -9.59 0.66 4.98
N VAL A 196 -9.93 -0.44 4.33
CA VAL A 196 -11.20 -1.16 4.51
C VAL A 196 -10.96 -2.32 5.46
N LYS A 197 -11.81 -2.49 6.49
CA LYS A 197 -11.65 -3.58 7.46
C LYS A 197 -11.85 -4.94 6.77
N ASP A 198 -11.01 -5.91 7.09
CA ASP A 198 -11.16 -7.28 6.60
C ASP A 198 -12.27 -7.98 7.41
N GLU A 199 -13.28 -8.54 6.74
CA GLU A 199 -14.39 -9.23 7.44
C GLU A 199 -13.92 -10.39 8.32
N ALA A 200 -12.87 -11.10 7.88
CA ALA A 200 -12.29 -12.22 8.60
C ALA A 200 -11.34 -11.81 9.74
N SER A 201 -11.06 -10.52 9.95
CA SER A 201 -10.11 -10.06 10.95
C SER A 201 -10.52 -8.76 11.65
N SER A 202 -10.39 -8.74 12.98
CA SER A 202 -10.58 -7.53 13.76
C SER A 202 -9.38 -6.59 13.75
N THR A 203 -8.22 -7.05 13.28
CA THR A 203 -6.94 -6.33 13.35
C THR A 203 -6.40 -5.92 11.98
N LEU A 204 -6.93 -6.46 10.88
CA LEU A 204 -6.47 -6.15 9.53
C LEU A 204 -7.43 -5.21 8.80
N ARG A 205 -6.83 -4.32 8.03
CA ARG A 205 -7.53 -3.47 7.07
C ARG A 205 -6.81 -3.52 5.74
N THR A 206 -7.46 -4.04 4.70
CA THR A 206 -6.95 -4.04 3.34
C THR A 206 -6.85 -2.61 2.80
N ALA A 207 -5.78 -2.33 2.06
CA ALA A 207 -5.56 -1.03 1.44
C ALA A 207 -6.10 -1.00 0.02
N HIS A 208 -6.87 0.05 -0.26
CA HIS A 208 -7.59 0.27 -1.51
C HIS A 208 -7.19 1.61 -2.13
N LEU A 209 -7.29 1.70 -3.45
CA LEU A 209 -7.21 2.92 -4.24
C LEU A 209 -8.52 3.11 -4.98
N ASP A 210 -9.55 3.44 -4.21
CA ASP A 210 -10.91 3.60 -4.72
C ASP A 210 -11.18 5.07 -5.08
N ALA A 211 -12.11 5.29 -6.00
CA ALA A 211 -12.57 6.61 -6.36
C ALA A 211 -13.05 7.40 -5.13
N GLY A 212 -12.74 8.70 -5.14
CA GLY A 212 -13.10 9.63 -4.08
C GLY A 212 -12.01 9.83 -3.02
N LEU A 213 -12.42 10.28 -1.83
CA LEU A 213 -11.50 10.66 -0.76
C LEU A 213 -10.83 9.45 -0.11
N GLY A 214 -9.58 9.61 0.33
CA GLY A 214 -8.87 8.60 1.12
C GLY A 214 -9.37 8.52 2.57
N THR A 215 -8.79 7.61 3.35
CA THR A 215 -9.00 7.59 4.80
C THR A 215 -8.29 8.78 5.45
N PRO A 216 -8.99 9.65 6.21
CA PRO A 216 -8.37 10.76 6.94
C PRO A 216 -7.33 10.25 7.93
N GLY A 217 -6.26 11.03 8.14
CA GLY A 217 -5.17 10.67 9.07
C GLY A 217 -4.04 9.86 8.44
N ILE A 218 -4.22 9.36 7.21
CA ILE A 218 -3.13 8.77 6.44
C ILE A 218 -2.37 9.90 5.74
N GLY A 219 -1.07 9.99 5.98
CA GLY A 219 -0.20 11.00 5.40
C GLY A 219 1.27 10.61 5.53
N ILE A 220 2.17 11.51 5.15
CA ILE A 220 3.58 11.35 5.46
C ILE A 220 3.82 11.81 6.90
N SER A 221 4.64 11.06 7.63
CA SER A 221 5.07 11.43 8.98
C SER A 221 5.55 12.87 9.04
N LYS A 222 5.20 13.56 10.13
CA LYS A 222 5.53 14.97 10.38
C LYS A 222 6.56 15.08 11.50
N PHE A 223 7.24 16.22 11.58
CA PHE A 223 8.07 16.56 12.74
C PHE A 223 7.26 16.37 14.05
N PRO A 224 7.83 15.80 15.12
CA PRO A 224 9.26 15.53 15.38
C PRO A 224 9.79 14.20 14.85
N GLU A 225 9.01 13.40 14.11
CA GLU A 225 9.48 12.14 13.55
C GLU A 225 10.59 12.40 12.51
N PRO A 226 11.84 11.92 12.72
CA PRO A 226 12.96 12.19 11.81
C PRO A 226 12.84 11.45 10.47
N TYR A 227 12.21 10.28 10.42
CA TYR A 227 12.05 9.51 9.19
C TYR A 227 10.79 9.93 8.42
N ALA A 228 10.87 10.01 7.09
CA ALA A 228 9.70 10.17 6.24
C ALA A 228 9.11 8.79 5.90
N PHE A 229 7.87 8.53 6.27
CA PHE A 229 7.14 7.31 5.89
C PHE A 229 5.64 7.56 5.89
N LEU A 230 4.90 6.73 5.18
CA LEU A 230 3.43 6.77 5.19
C LEU A 230 2.89 6.27 6.55
N THR A 231 2.20 7.15 7.26
CA THR A 231 1.69 6.91 8.62
C THR A 231 0.61 5.83 8.64
N GLN A 232 0.86 4.78 9.43
CA GLN A 232 -0.08 3.80 9.99
C GLN A 232 0.65 2.99 11.08
N GLU A 233 -0.08 2.18 11.85
CA GLU A 233 0.50 1.37 12.91
C GLU A 233 1.52 0.33 12.38
N THR A 234 1.11 -0.54 11.46
CA THR A 234 2.01 -1.50 10.81
C THR A 234 1.50 -1.82 9.41
N TRP A 235 2.27 -1.50 8.37
CA TRP A 235 1.97 -1.96 7.03
C TRP A 235 2.46 -3.39 6.84
N VAL A 236 1.67 -4.20 6.15
CA VAL A 236 2.03 -5.56 5.77
C VAL A 236 1.73 -5.78 4.30
N ALA A 237 2.54 -6.59 3.65
CA ALA A 237 2.33 -7.07 2.28
C ALA A 237 2.02 -8.55 2.34
N CYS A 238 0.93 -8.99 1.72
CA CYS A 238 0.43 -10.36 1.76
C CYS A 238 0.26 -10.90 0.35
N ASN A 239 0.69 -12.14 0.10
CA ASN A 239 0.48 -12.81 -1.18
C ASN A 239 -0.89 -13.48 -1.19
N GLU A 240 -1.87 -12.87 -1.87
CA GLU A 240 -3.27 -13.30 -1.86
C GLU A 240 -3.80 -13.54 -3.28
N SER A 241 -4.65 -14.55 -3.42
CA SER A 241 -5.35 -14.84 -4.67
C SER A 241 -6.55 -13.90 -4.84
N LEU A 242 -6.70 -13.29 -6.01
CA LEU A 242 -7.84 -12.42 -6.32
C LEU A 242 -8.85 -13.12 -7.23
N SER A 243 -10.10 -13.20 -6.79
CA SER A 243 -11.21 -13.80 -7.57
C SER A 243 -11.46 -13.06 -8.88
N TYR A 244 -11.34 -11.73 -8.88
CA TYR A 244 -11.46 -10.88 -10.08
C TYR A 244 -10.48 -11.32 -11.20
N PHE A 245 -9.31 -11.81 -10.83
CA PHE A 245 -8.29 -12.33 -11.73
C PHE A 245 -8.24 -13.86 -11.75
N ARG A 246 -9.39 -14.53 -11.57
CA ARG A 246 -9.53 -16.00 -11.64
C ARG A 246 -8.58 -16.76 -10.69
N GLY A 247 -8.34 -16.20 -9.50
CA GLY A 247 -7.48 -16.80 -8.49
C GLY A 247 -5.98 -16.54 -8.68
N GLN A 248 -5.60 -15.68 -9.63
CA GLN A 248 -4.21 -15.23 -9.74
C GLN A 248 -3.76 -14.54 -8.44
N HIS A 249 -2.53 -14.81 -8.05
CA HIS A 249 -1.89 -14.27 -6.86
C HIS A 249 -1.28 -12.90 -7.12
N PHE A 250 -1.44 -12.00 -6.14
CA PHE A 250 -0.87 -10.67 -6.12
C PHE A 250 -0.37 -10.35 -4.72
N ILE A 251 0.61 -9.46 -4.65
CA ILE A 251 1.00 -8.84 -3.39
C ILE A 251 0.02 -7.71 -3.08
N ILE A 252 -0.73 -7.86 -2.00
CA ILE A 252 -1.73 -6.92 -1.51
C ILE A 252 -1.23 -6.26 -0.23
N PHE A 253 -1.35 -4.94 -0.16
CA PHE A 253 -0.95 -4.19 1.03
C PHE A 253 -2.12 -4.05 2.01
N LYS A 254 -1.84 -4.23 3.30
CA LYS A 254 -2.80 -4.09 4.39
C LYS A 254 -2.16 -3.31 5.54
N SER A 255 -3.00 -2.78 6.41
CA SER A 255 -2.62 -2.22 7.71
C SER A 255 -3.03 -3.18 8.81
N ALA A 256 -2.08 -3.56 9.65
CA ALA A 256 -2.28 -4.38 10.84
C ALA A 256 -2.27 -3.49 12.08
N LYS A 257 -3.35 -3.56 12.85
CA LYS A 257 -3.49 -2.90 14.14
C LYS A 257 -2.60 -3.60 15.16
N THR A 258 -1.77 -2.87 15.89
CA THR A 258 -1.04 -3.34 17.06
C THR A 258 -1.98 -3.47 18.25
N THR A 259 -1.93 -4.62 18.92
CA THR A 259 -2.67 -4.86 20.17
C THR A 259 -1.69 -5.04 21.32
N VAL A 260 -2.15 -4.79 22.54
CA VAL A 260 -1.36 -5.02 23.75
C VAL A 260 -1.92 -6.23 24.48
N GLY A 261 -1.07 -7.22 24.72
CA GLY A 261 -1.41 -8.43 25.46
C GLY A 261 -1.67 -8.14 26.95
N LYS A 262 -2.22 -9.12 27.66
CA LYS A 262 -2.43 -9.03 29.12
C LYS A 262 -1.12 -8.92 29.91
N ASP A 263 -0.02 -9.34 29.29
CA ASP A 263 1.36 -9.25 29.79
C ASP A 263 2.02 -7.89 29.46
N GLY A 264 1.30 -6.97 28.82
CA GLY A 264 1.82 -5.67 28.40
C GLY A 264 2.65 -5.70 27.11
N THR A 265 2.78 -6.87 26.45
CA THR A 265 3.55 -6.98 25.21
C THR A 265 2.77 -6.44 24.01
N ALA A 266 3.46 -5.70 23.13
CA ALA A 266 2.86 -5.19 21.91
C ALA A 266 2.92 -6.24 20.79
N HIS A 267 1.76 -6.66 20.29
CA HIS A 267 1.62 -7.58 19.18
C HIS A 267 1.29 -6.83 17.90
N ARG A 268 2.18 -6.89 16.91
CA ARG A 268 2.00 -6.24 15.60
C ARG A 268 0.95 -6.91 14.69
N ASN A 269 0.42 -8.06 15.08
CA ASN A 269 -0.63 -8.81 14.37
C ASN A 269 -0.35 -9.03 12.87
N ILE A 270 0.91 -9.31 12.52
CA ILE A 270 1.33 -9.63 11.16
C ILE A 270 0.88 -11.07 10.85
N PRO A 271 0.03 -11.30 9.82
CA PRO A 271 -0.44 -12.64 9.49
C PRO A 271 0.68 -13.55 8.97
N GLU A 272 0.47 -14.86 9.07
CA GLU A 272 1.35 -15.84 8.43
C GLU A 272 1.36 -15.64 6.91
N GLY A 273 2.53 -15.79 6.30
CA GLY A 273 2.72 -15.55 4.86
C GLY A 273 2.75 -14.08 4.44
N CYS A 274 2.66 -13.13 5.38
CA CYS A 274 2.80 -11.70 5.10
C CYS A 274 4.16 -11.15 5.57
N ALA A 275 4.70 -10.20 4.80
CA ALA A 275 5.92 -9.46 5.09
C ALA A 275 5.59 -8.14 5.77
N PRO A 276 6.21 -7.77 6.91
CA PRO A 276 6.08 -6.43 7.48
C PRO A 276 6.87 -5.42 6.64
N VAL A 277 6.22 -4.33 6.28
CA VAL A 277 6.80 -3.30 5.41
C VAL A 277 6.67 -1.91 6.01
N ARG A 278 7.50 -1.00 5.53
CA ARG A 278 7.34 0.45 5.67
C ARG A 278 7.27 1.05 4.28
N LEU A 279 6.35 2.00 4.08
CA LEU A 279 6.19 2.67 2.79
C LEU A 279 6.87 4.03 2.86
N LEU A 280 7.91 4.22 2.06
CA LEU A 280 8.79 5.38 2.10
C LEU A 280 8.49 6.30 0.91
N PRO A 281 8.28 7.61 1.12
CA PRO A 281 8.05 8.55 0.04
C PRO A 281 9.35 8.86 -0.70
N GLU A 282 9.39 8.58 -1.99
CA GLU A 282 10.45 9.02 -2.93
C GLU A 282 9.94 10.22 -3.73
N CYS A 283 10.70 11.31 -3.76
CA CYS A 283 10.30 12.56 -4.40
C CYS A 283 10.09 12.35 -5.90
N THR A 284 9.01 12.93 -6.42
CA THR A 284 8.77 13.02 -7.86
C THR A 284 7.92 14.26 -8.15
N ASP A 285 7.83 14.65 -9.41
CA ASP A 285 6.94 15.74 -9.79
C ASP A 285 5.49 15.27 -9.75
N LEU A 286 4.61 16.11 -9.20
CA LEU A 286 3.18 15.87 -9.30
C LEU A 286 2.75 16.04 -10.75
N ASN A 287 2.03 15.05 -11.29
CA ASN A 287 1.62 15.04 -12.70
C ASN A 287 0.76 16.26 -13.05
N ALA A 288 0.87 16.74 -14.29
CA ALA A 288 -0.04 17.77 -14.78
C ALA A 288 -1.46 17.20 -14.97
N LEU A 289 -2.47 18.04 -14.72
CA LEU A 289 -3.87 17.71 -14.99
C LEU A 289 -4.27 18.17 -16.38
N ALA A 290 -4.93 17.29 -17.14
CA ALA A 290 -5.55 17.67 -18.39
C ALA A 290 -6.69 18.67 -18.18
N VAL A 291 -6.96 19.51 -19.18
CA VAL A 291 -8.10 20.45 -19.15
C VAL A 291 -9.41 19.65 -18.99
N GLY A 292 -10.24 20.07 -18.04
CA GLY A 292 -11.49 19.37 -17.72
C GLY A 292 -11.34 18.12 -16.85
N SER A 293 -10.16 17.88 -16.27
CA SER A 293 -9.96 16.77 -15.32
C SER A 293 -10.92 16.85 -14.13
N TYR A 294 -11.41 15.69 -13.70
CA TYR A 294 -12.17 15.56 -12.45
C TYR A 294 -11.29 15.65 -11.19
N ALA A 295 -9.98 15.46 -11.33
CA ALA A 295 -9.03 15.64 -10.23
C ALA A 295 -8.67 17.11 -10.04
N SER A 296 -8.20 17.46 -8.84
CA SER A 296 -7.72 18.80 -8.51
C SER A 296 -6.52 18.72 -7.58
N HIS A 297 -5.52 19.57 -7.85
CA HIS A 297 -4.32 19.74 -7.03
C HIS A 297 -4.35 21.04 -6.20
N ALA A 298 -5.51 21.70 -6.10
CA ALA A 298 -5.65 22.98 -5.39
C ALA A 298 -5.22 22.90 -3.91
N TYR A 299 -5.36 21.74 -3.29
CA TYR A 299 -5.00 21.48 -1.90
C TYR A 299 -3.91 20.40 -1.77
N ALA A 300 -3.11 20.19 -2.83
CA ALA A 300 -1.94 19.32 -2.78
C ALA A 300 -0.84 19.96 -1.91
N LEU A 301 -0.50 19.29 -0.82
CA LEU A 301 0.49 19.74 0.16
C LEU A 301 1.91 19.34 -0.26
N GLU A 302 2.88 20.18 0.05
CA GLU A 302 4.28 19.77 0.07
C GLU A 302 4.54 18.85 1.27
N GLY A 303 5.08 17.67 1.00
CA GLY A 303 5.43 16.67 2.00
C GLY A 303 6.91 16.31 1.94
N ARG A 304 7.43 15.79 3.06
CA ARG A 304 8.81 15.28 3.13
C ARG A 304 8.95 14.01 2.29
N CYS A 305 10.02 13.93 1.51
CA CYS A 305 10.35 12.74 0.71
C CYS A 305 11.87 12.59 0.58
N TYR A 306 12.31 11.39 0.21
CA TYR A 306 13.71 11.10 -0.11
C TYR A 306 13.96 11.30 -1.59
N GLN A 307 15.14 11.79 -1.96
CA GLN A 307 15.49 11.97 -3.38
C GLN A 307 15.60 10.62 -4.12
N ASP A 308 16.17 9.63 -3.46
CA ASP A 308 16.28 8.25 -3.95
C ASP A 308 16.31 7.32 -2.74
N VAL A 309 15.24 6.55 -2.54
CA VAL A 309 15.10 5.64 -1.40
C VAL A 309 16.06 4.46 -1.52
N LYS A 310 16.34 4.02 -2.74
CA LYS A 310 17.10 2.79 -3.01
C LYS A 310 18.58 2.96 -2.75
N SER A 311 19.11 4.17 -2.91
CA SER A 311 20.52 4.48 -2.61
C SER A 311 20.79 4.74 -1.13
N ILE A 312 19.77 4.89 -0.29
CA ILE A 312 19.94 5.11 1.16
C ILE A 312 20.44 3.83 1.82
N LYS A 313 21.60 3.93 2.47
CA LYS A 313 22.12 2.90 3.37
C LYS A 313 21.52 3.08 4.76
N TRP A 314 20.35 2.50 4.99
CA TRP A 314 19.59 2.65 6.24
C TRP A 314 20.37 2.26 7.51
N SER A 315 21.38 1.40 7.40
CA SER A 315 22.28 1.02 8.49
C SER A 315 23.14 2.16 9.03
N ASP A 316 23.33 3.21 8.24
CA ASP A 316 24.25 4.31 8.56
C ASP A 316 23.55 5.38 9.43
N PHE A 317 22.24 5.23 9.64
CA PHE A 317 21.38 6.20 10.32
C PHE A 317 20.82 5.64 11.63
N GLY A 318 20.68 6.50 12.63
CA GLY A 318 20.21 6.11 13.96
C GLY A 318 20.28 7.27 14.96
N PRO A 319 19.54 7.15 16.07
CA PRO A 319 19.68 8.05 17.22
C PRO A 319 21.05 7.92 17.90
#